data_AF-A0A3A8J3Y0-F1
#
_entry.id   AF-A0A3A8J3Y0-F1
#
_cell.length_a   1.000
_cell.length_b   1.000
_cell.length_c   1.000
_cell.angle_alpha   90.00
_cell.angle_beta   90.00
_cell.angle_gamma   90.00
#
_symmetry.space_group_name_H-M   'P 1'
#
loop_
_entity.id
_entity.type
_entity.pdbx_description
1 polymer ?
#
loop_
_entity_poly.entity_id
_entity_poly.type
_entity_poly.pdbx_seq_one_letter_code
_entity_poly.pdbx_strand_id
1 'polypeptide(L)'
;MLSSNLGDSVALEAHLRIAEGTCEPGDTLYLMTDALACWFMAEDEAGRAPWRVLRDLNTTDQAEAFDAMIARLRRDGTLKNDDSTLMRIDVF
;
A
#
# COMPACT_ATOMS: atom_id res chain seq x y z
N MET A 1 1.95 29.17 12.80
CA MET A 1 1.76 30.30 11.86
C MET A 1 2.00 29.78 10.46
N LEU A 2 0.98 29.82 9.61
CA LEU A 2 1.00 29.36 8.22
C LEU A 2 1.76 30.40 7.36
N SER A 3 2.94 30.06 6.84
CA SER A 3 3.56 30.86 5.78
C SER A 3 3.00 30.42 4.43
N SER A 4 2.16 31.27 3.85
CA SER A 4 1.70 31.16 2.47
C SER A 4 2.80 31.65 1.54
N ASN A 5 3.61 30.73 1.02
CA ASN A 5 4.43 30.98 -0.17
C ASN A 5 3.63 30.53 -1.39
N LEU A 6 3.11 31.48 -2.17
CA LEU A 6 2.36 31.18 -3.41
C LEU A 6 3.16 30.32 -4.42
N GLY A 7 4.49 30.34 -4.36
CA GLY A 7 5.35 29.48 -5.19
C GLY A 7 5.33 28.00 -4.78
N ASP A 8 5.14 27.70 -3.49
CA ASP A 8 5.09 26.33 -2.98
C ASP A 8 3.71 25.69 -3.25
N SER A 9 2.63 26.49 -3.21
CA SER A 9 1.28 26.03 -3.52
C SER A 9 1.14 25.53 -4.97
N VAL A 10 1.72 26.23 -5.94
CA VAL A 10 1.67 25.84 -7.36
C VAL A 10 2.48 24.55 -7.63
N ALA A 11 3.61 24.37 -6.94
CA ALA A 11 4.41 23.15 -7.05
C ALA A 11 3.73 21.93 -6.40
N LEU A 12 2.98 22.14 -5.31
CA LEU A 12 2.18 21.12 -4.64
C LEU A 12 1.01 20.66 -5.51
N GLU A 13 0.31 21.60 -6.15
CA GLU A 13 -0.81 21.30 -7.07
C GLU A 13 -0.38 20.43 -8.26
N ALA A 14 0.86 20.61 -8.76
CA ALA A 14 1.37 19.82 -9.88
C ALA A 14 1.55 18.32 -9.56
N HIS A 15 1.86 18.00 -8.30
CA HIS A 15 2.09 16.62 -7.83
C HIS A 15 0.87 16.01 -7.15
N LEU A 16 -0.17 16.80 -6.89
CA LEU A 16 -1.42 16.30 -6.35
C LEU A 16 -2.16 15.51 -7.45
N ARG A 17 -2.57 14.30 -7.11
CA ARG A 17 -3.50 13.51 -7.91
C ARG A 17 -4.72 13.24 -7.03
N ILE A 18 -5.87 13.67 -7.52
CA ILE A 18 -7.16 13.41 -6.88
C ILE A 18 -7.81 12.29 -7.68
N ALA A 19 -8.20 11.23 -6.99
CA ALA A 19 -9.02 10.16 -7.52
C ALA A 19 -10.27 10.05 -6.66
N GLU A 20 -11.42 9.92 -7.32
CA GLU A 20 -12.72 9.77 -6.68
C GLU A 20 -13.37 8.49 -7.19
N GLY A 21 -14.09 7.81 -6.32
CA GLY A 21 -14.78 6.56 -6.63
C GLY A 21 -15.76 6.21 -5.52
N THR A 22 -16.69 5.29 -5.83
CA THR A 22 -17.62 4.72 -4.85
C THR A 22 -17.01 3.47 -4.24
N CYS A 23 -17.12 3.33 -2.92
CA CYS A 23 -16.85 2.08 -2.22
C CYS A 23 -18.17 1.50 -1.74
N GLU A 24 -18.38 0.21 -1.97
CA GLU A 24 -19.54 -0.55 -1.51
C GLU A 24 -19.17 -1.43 -0.31
N PRO A 25 -20.14 -1.83 0.54
CA PRO A 25 -19.89 -2.81 1.58
C PRO A 25 -19.27 -4.09 1.00
N GLY A 26 -18.16 -4.52 1.58
CA GLY A 26 -17.35 -5.64 1.10
C GLY A 26 -16.11 -5.23 0.29
N ASP A 27 -15.96 -3.94 -0.05
CA ASP A 27 -14.73 -3.43 -0.65
C ASP A 27 -13.61 -3.30 0.39
N THR A 28 -12.38 -3.55 -0.07
CA THR A 28 -11.15 -3.33 0.71
C THR A 28 -10.21 -2.42 -0.06
N LEU A 29 -9.77 -1.33 0.58
CA LEU A 29 -8.76 -0.44 0.04
C LEU A 29 -7.40 -0.71 0.70
N TYR A 30 -6.36 -0.82 -0.12
CA TYR A 30 -4.98 -0.94 0.32
C TYR A 30 -4.19 0.32 -0.03
N LEU A 31 -3.65 0.98 0.98
CA LEU A 31 -2.73 2.10 0.85
C LEU A 31 -1.35 1.65 1.31
N MET A 32 -0.32 1.89 0.51
CA MET A 32 1.02 1.40 0.80
C MET A 32 2.10 2.33 0.28
N THR A 33 3.30 2.25 0.86
CA THR A 33 4.49 2.94 0.35
C THR A 33 4.98 2.32 -0.96
N ASP A 34 5.81 3.05 -1.70
CA ASP A 34 6.33 2.68 -3.02
C ASP A 34 7.03 1.31 -3.04
N ALA A 35 7.79 0.97 -2.00
CA ALA A 35 8.47 -0.32 -1.89
C ALA A 35 7.46 -1.48 -1.92
N LEU A 36 6.40 -1.39 -1.11
CA LEU A 36 5.37 -2.45 -1.05
C LEU A 36 4.45 -2.41 -2.27
N ALA A 37 4.16 -1.23 -2.81
CA ALA A 37 3.40 -1.07 -4.06
C ALA A 37 4.12 -1.72 -5.25
N CYS A 38 5.44 -1.54 -5.35
CA CYS A 38 6.26 -2.14 -6.39
C CYS A 38 6.19 -3.68 -6.34
N TRP A 39 6.34 -4.25 -5.14
CA TRP A 39 6.16 -5.70 -4.94
C TRP A 39 4.75 -6.14 -5.32
N PHE A 40 3.71 -5.43 -4.85
CA PHE A 40 2.32 -5.76 -5.14
C PHE A 40 2.06 -5.84 -6.64
N MET A 41 2.48 -4.81 -7.39
CA MET A 41 2.30 -4.79 -8.84
C MET A 41 3.03 -5.95 -9.53
N ALA A 42 4.26 -6.27 -9.11
CA ALA A 42 5.03 -7.38 -9.68
C ALA A 42 4.38 -8.75 -9.40
N GLU A 43 3.75 -8.94 -8.24
CA GLU A 43 3.01 -10.16 -7.90
C GLU A 43 1.71 -10.29 -8.70
N ASP A 44 0.98 -9.19 -8.89
CA ASP A 44 -0.26 -9.16 -9.67
C ASP A 44 0.01 -9.43 -11.16
N GLU A 45 1.02 -8.77 -11.73
CA GLU A 45 1.45 -9.00 -13.11
C GLU A 45 1.89 -10.45 -13.36
N ALA A 46 2.37 -11.13 -12.32
CA ALA A 46 2.73 -12.54 -12.37
C ALA A 46 1.57 -13.51 -12.02
N GLY A 47 0.35 -12.99 -11.83
CA GLY A 47 -0.87 -13.77 -11.57
C GLY A 47 -0.96 -14.36 -10.16
N ARG A 48 -0.19 -13.86 -9.19
CA ARG A 48 -0.10 -14.42 -7.83
C ARG A 48 -1.16 -13.87 -6.86
N ALA A 49 -1.95 -12.89 -7.27
CA ALA A 49 -3.08 -12.33 -6.50
C ALA A 49 -2.67 -11.85 -5.08
N PRO A 50 -1.77 -10.86 -4.97
CA PRO A 50 -1.16 -10.41 -3.71
C PRO A 50 -2.17 -9.96 -2.64
N TRP A 51 -3.34 -9.46 -3.05
CA TRP A 51 -4.42 -9.06 -2.13
C TRP A 51 -4.89 -10.19 -1.21
N ARG A 52 -4.78 -11.46 -1.62
CA ARG A 52 -5.13 -12.59 -0.73
C ARG A 52 -4.23 -12.63 0.49
N VAL A 53 -2.92 -12.48 0.29
CA VAL A 53 -1.94 -12.43 1.37
C VAL A 53 -2.21 -11.22 2.28
N LEU A 54 -2.45 -10.04 1.69
CA LEU A 54 -2.70 -8.82 2.46
C LEU A 54 -4.02 -8.82 3.23
N ARG A 55 -5.05 -9.49 2.70
CA ARG A 55 -6.35 -9.65 3.36
C ARG A 55 -6.26 -10.51 4.62
N ASP A 56 -5.42 -11.55 4.59
CA ASP A 56 -5.34 -12.50 5.70
C ASP A 56 -4.45 -11.97 6.84
N LEU A 57 -3.69 -10.89 6.63
CA LEU A 57 -2.91 -10.20 7.67
C LEU A 57 -3.81 -9.70 8.81
N ASN A 58 -3.34 -9.91 10.05
CA ASN A 58 -4.01 -9.48 11.28
C ASN A 58 -5.44 -10.05 11.44
N THR A 59 -5.69 -11.23 10.87
CA THR A 59 -6.92 -12.02 11.04
C THR A 59 -6.61 -13.32 11.79
N THR A 60 -7.64 -14.05 12.23
CA THR A 60 -7.44 -15.37 12.85
C THR A 60 -6.83 -16.39 11.88
N ASP A 61 -7.04 -16.21 10.58
CA ASP A 61 -6.51 -17.07 9.52
C ASP A 61 -5.09 -16.65 9.08
N GLN A 62 -4.45 -15.73 9.81
CA GLN A 62 -3.11 -15.26 9.50
C GLN A 62 -2.09 -16.40 9.56
N ALA A 63 -1.53 -16.77 8.41
CA ALA A 63 -0.44 -17.73 8.31
C ALA A 63 0.93 -17.12 8.68
N GLU A 64 1.14 -15.84 8.41
CA GLU A 64 2.41 -15.14 8.62
C GLU A 64 2.17 -13.72 9.17
N ALA A 65 2.93 -13.34 10.19
CA ALA A 65 2.93 -11.98 10.73
C ALA A 65 3.45 -10.96 9.70
N PHE A 66 2.98 -9.71 9.75
CA PHE A 66 3.37 -8.69 8.76
C PHE A 66 4.89 -8.46 8.72
N ASP A 67 5.53 -8.37 9.89
CA ASP A 67 6.98 -8.21 10.02
C ASP A 67 7.75 -9.40 9.43
N ALA A 68 7.27 -10.63 9.67
CA ALA A 68 7.84 -11.85 9.11
C ALA A 68 7.73 -11.86 7.56
N MET A 69 6.57 -11.47 7.03
CA MET A 69 6.34 -11.33 5.59
C MET A 69 7.33 -10.31 4.98
N ILE A 70 7.43 -9.10 5.55
CA ILE A 70 8.36 -8.07 5.07
C ILE A 70 9.81 -8.57 5.12
N ALA A 71 10.20 -9.24 6.20
CA ALA A 71 11.54 -9.82 6.33
C ALA A 71 11.81 -10.90 5.27
N ARG A 72 10.82 -11.76 4.97
CA ARG A 72 10.93 -12.78 3.92
C ARG A 72 11.07 -12.14 2.54
N LEU A 73 10.19 -11.21 2.18
CA LEU A 73 10.25 -10.54 0.87
C LEU A 73 11.56 -9.78 0.64
N ARG A 74 12.14 -9.19 1.70
CA ARG A 74 13.47 -8.56 1.63
C ARG A 74 14.58 -9.59 1.43
N ARG A 75 14.52 -10.75 2.11
CA ARG A 75 15.49 -11.85 1.92
C ARG A 75 15.42 -12.45 0.52
N ASP A 76 14.21 -12.57 -0.03
CA ASP A 76 13.97 -13.12 -1.37
C ASP A 76 14.32 -12.11 -2.47
N GLY A 77 14.67 -10.87 -2.12
CA GLY A 77 15.02 -9.81 -3.06
C GLY A 77 13.82 -9.25 -3.83
N THR A 78 12.60 -9.61 -3.45
CA THR A 78 11.35 -9.21 -4.13
C THR A 78 10.77 -7.92 -3.57
N LEU A 79 11.25 -7.45 -2.41
CA LEU A 79 10.91 -6.17 -1.82
C LEU A 79 12.17 -5.33 -1.64
N LYS A 80 12.12 -4.07 -2.12
CA LYS A 80 13.19 -3.10 -1.92
C LYS A 80 13.45 -2.90 -0.43
N ASN A 81 14.71 -2.71 -0.05
CA ASN A 81 15.11 -2.58 1.36
C ASN A 81 14.85 -1.17 1.93
N ASP A 82 13.63 -0.68 1.72
CA ASP A 82 13.15 0.67 2.07
C ASP A 82 11.98 0.57 3.08
N ASP A 83 11.55 1.70 3.61
CA ASP A 83 10.45 1.75 4.58
C ASP A 83 9.13 1.23 3.98
N SER A 84 8.52 0.26 4.66
CA SER A 84 7.33 -0.46 4.19
C SER A 84 6.17 -0.20 5.14
N THR A 85 5.13 0.49 4.64
CA THR A 85 3.90 0.72 5.39
C THR A 85 2.71 0.19 4.60
N LEU A 86 1.76 -0.43 5.31
CA LEU A 86 0.49 -0.90 4.78
C LEU A 86 -0.66 -0.37 5.66
N MET A 87 -1.67 0.20 5.03
CA MET A 87 -2.95 0.52 5.63
C MET A 87 -4.05 -0.21 4.84
N ARG A 88 -4.87 -0.99 5.56
CA ARG A 88 -6.05 -1.66 5.03
C ARG A 88 -7.30 -0.99 5.58
N ILE A 89 -8.22 -0.65 4.70
CA ILE A 89 -9.52 -0.07 5.05
C ILE A 89 -10.59 -1.01 4.52
N ASP A 90 -11.34 -1.62 5.42
CA ASP A 90 -12.45 -2.52 5.10
C ASP A 90 -13.77 -1.74 5.21
N VAL A 91 -14.60 -1.79 4.17
CA VAL A 91 -15.89 -1.08 4.11
C VAL A 91 -17.01 -2.06 4.50
N PHE A 92 -17.75 -1.75 5.55
CA PHE A 92 -18.81 -2.58 6.13
C PHE A 92 -20.18 -1.91 6.05
#